data_AF-M9R4N4-F1
#
_entry.id   AF-M9R4N4-F1
#
_cell.length_a   1.000
_cell.length_b   1.000
_cell.length_c   1.000
_cell.angle_alpha   90.00
_cell.angle_beta   90.00
_cell.angle_gamma   90.00
#
_symmetry.space_group_name_H-M   'P 1'
#
loop_
_entity.id
_entity.type
_entity.pdbx_description
1 polymer ?
#
loop_
_entity_poly.entity_id
_entity_poly.type
_entity_poly.pdbx_seq_one_letter_code
_entity_poly.pdbx_strand_id
1 'polypeptide(L)'
;MPARWKNDKPMSRSAFDARFSDEEACSHYLAEHRWPEGFVCPSCGTCKGWPLKRNRATWECAGCARQTSVTAGTVMHSSHLPLRIWFLAAHIITSHSNGMSALQLQAQLGLGSYKTAWLLLQKLRRSMVNPDRNPLKDLVEIDETEIPFRSRHDPEDRPKGGRSPVGKMFVVCAVELSRDGHPRRIRMKHIPDGASKTLHGFIGQAVEPGAHVITDGWLGYENPPANTHEAKVVSGKKAHDILHWVHRVFSNLKTWAKGVFHGLRKCHLQRYLDEFVFRWNRRRHMRSAFDTLLGIGVGIGPATYRDFVEQRA
;
A
#
# COMPACT_ATOMS: atom_id res chain seq x y z
N MET A 1 25.03 -13.50 -5.83
CA MET A 1 23.71 -13.03 -5.35
C MET A 1 22.70 -14.16 -5.56
N PRO A 2 22.15 -14.80 -4.52
CA PRO A 2 21.01 -15.69 -4.74
C PRO A 2 19.90 -14.86 -5.39
N ALA A 3 19.42 -15.30 -6.56
CA ALA A 3 18.37 -14.59 -7.29
C ALA A 3 17.21 -14.30 -6.33
N ARG A 4 16.65 -13.08 -6.39
CA ARG A 4 15.46 -12.65 -5.63
C ARG A 4 14.31 -13.67 -5.63
N TRP A 5 14.33 -14.56 -6.62
CA TRP A 5 13.31 -15.53 -6.99
C TRP A 5 13.68 -16.99 -6.73
N LYS A 6 14.74 -17.28 -5.96
CA LYS A 6 15.22 -18.67 -5.79
C LYS A 6 14.12 -19.61 -5.26
N ASN A 7 13.30 -19.13 -4.30
CA ASN A 7 12.30 -19.96 -3.62
C ASN A 7 10.86 -19.38 -3.64
N ASP A 8 10.66 -18.17 -4.16
CA ASP A 8 9.36 -17.48 -4.12
C ASP A 8 9.21 -16.54 -5.34
N LYS A 9 8.64 -17.09 -6.42
CA LYS A 9 8.37 -16.38 -7.66
C LYS A 9 6.92 -15.92 -7.69
N PRO A 10 6.63 -14.70 -8.19
CA PRO A 10 5.27 -14.34 -8.53
C PRO A 10 4.72 -15.32 -9.57
N MET A 11 3.39 -15.45 -9.62
CA MET A 11 2.70 -16.17 -10.69
C MET A 11 3.21 -15.66 -12.05
N SER A 12 3.49 -16.56 -12.99
CA SER A 12 3.91 -16.17 -14.34
C SER A 12 2.73 -15.61 -15.12
N ARG A 13 3.00 -14.88 -16.20
CA ARG A 13 1.95 -14.39 -17.11
C ARG A 13 1.14 -15.54 -17.71
N SER A 14 1.79 -16.62 -18.13
CA SER A 14 1.13 -17.81 -18.66
C SER A 14 0.21 -18.48 -17.64
N ALA A 15 0.65 -18.63 -16.38
CA ALA A 15 -0.17 -19.19 -15.31
C ALA A 15 -1.35 -18.27 -14.97
N PHE A 16 -1.15 -16.95 -15.01
CA PHE A 16 -2.23 -15.98 -14.85
C PHE A 16 -3.28 -16.12 -15.95
N ASP A 17 -2.86 -16.14 -17.22
CA ASP A 17 -3.79 -16.20 -18.35
C ASP A 17 -4.58 -17.52 -18.38
N ALA A 18 -3.98 -18.62 -17.90
CA ALA A 18 -4.65 -19.91 -17.74
C ALA A 18 -5.64 -19.92 -16.56
N ARG A 19 -5.28 -19.33 -15.42
CA ARG A 19 -6.15 -19.28 -14.22
C ARG A 19 -7.32 -18.32 -14.38
N PHE A 20 -7.12 -17.22 -15.09
CA PHE A 20 -8.09 -16.14 -15.26
C PHE A 20 -8.38 -15.94 -16.74
N SER A 21 -8.89 -17.00 -17.39
CA SER A 21 -9.19 -17.10 -18.83
C SER A 21 -10.31 -16.17 -19.30
N ASP A 22 -11.21 -15.78 -18.41
CA ASP A 22 -12.42 -15.04 -18.75
C ASP A 22 -13.00 -14.31 -17.52
N GLU A 23 -14.11 -13.60 -17.75
CA GLU A 23 -14.85 -12.88 -16.70
C GLU A 23 -15.46 -13.83 -15.66
N GLU A 24 -15.84 -15.05 -16.04
CA GLU A 24 -16.46 -16.02 -15.14
C GLU A 24 -15.44 -16.49 -14.10
N ALA A 25 -14.24 -16.88 -14.54
CA ALA A 25 -13.13 -17.25 -13.65
C ALA A 25 -12.76 -16.12 -12.67
N CYS A 26 -12.73 -14.87 -13.15
CA CYS A 26 -12.48 -13.72 -12.28
C CYS A 26 -13.62 -13.51 -11.27
N SER A 27 -14.88 -13.65 -11.70
CA SER A 27 -16.05 -13.47 -10.84
C SER A 27 -16.17 -14.56 -9.77
N HIS A 28 -15.85 -15.80 -10.11
CA HIS A 28 -15.82 -16.93 -9.19
C HIS A 28 -14.77 -16.71 -8.10
N TYR A 29 -13.56 -16.34 -8.51
CA TYR A 29 -12.49 -16.01 -7.59
C TYR A 29 -12.89 -14.88 -6.61
N LEU A 30 -13.52 -13.80 -7.10
CA LEU A 30 -14.00 -12.73 -6.20
C LEU A 30 -15.08 -13.22 -5.24
N ALA A 31 -16.00 -14.07 -5.70
CA ALA A 31 -17.05 -14.64 -4.86
C ALA A 31 -16.45 -15.45 -3.71
N GLU A 32 -15.49 -16.34 -3.98
CA GLU A 32 -14.80 -17.14 -2.96
C GLU A 32 -14.08 -16.27 -1.92
N HIS A 33 -13.43 -15.18 -2.34
CA HIS A 33 -12.71 -14.30 -1.41
C HIS A 33 -13.65 -13.41 -0.60
N ARG A 34 -14.78 -13.03 -1.19
CA ARG A 34 -15.78 -12.19 -0.52
C ARG A 34 -16.65 -12.99 0.45
N TRP A 35 -16.92 -14.25 0.11
CA TRP A 35 -17.85 -15.14 0.79
C TRP A 35 -17.23 -16.53 0.95
N PRO A 36 -16.20 -16.66 1.82
CA PRO A 36 -15.44 -17.91 1.95
C PRO A 36 -16.30 -19.10 2.40
N GLU A 37 -17.33 -18.83 3.22
CA GLU A 37 -18.27 -19.85 3.73
C GLU A 37 -19.58 -19.91 2.93
N GLY A 38 -19.58 -19.34 1.72
CA GLY A 38 -20.77 -19.22 0.87
C GLY A 38 -21.47 -17.86 0.97
N PHE A 39 -22.38 -17.60 0.02
CA PHE A 39 -23.00 -16.29 -0.19
C PHE A 39 -23.65 -15.73 1.07
N VAL A 40 -23.33 -14.48 1.42
CA VAL A 40 -24.01 -13.72 2.48
C VAL A 40 -24.57 -12.44 1.90
N CYS A 41 -25.90 -12.27 1.96
CA CYS A 41 -26.56 -11.08 1.43
C CYS A 41 -26.16 -9.83 2.23
N PRO A 42 -25.60 -8.78 1.59
CA PRO A 42 -25.19 -7.56 2.29
C PRO A 42 -26.38 -6.72 2.79
N SER A 43 -27.62 -7.06 2.42
CA SER A 43 -28.81 -6.30 2.79
C SER A 43 -29.59 -6.89 3.95
N CYS A 44 -29.68 -8.22 4.04
CA CYS A 44 -30.50 -8.92 5.04
C CYS A 44 -29.76 -10.03 5.77
N GLY A 45 -28.48 -10.28 5.47
CA GLY A 45 -27.66 -11.30 6.15
C GLY A 45 -27.97 -12.75 5.78
N THR A 46 -28.97 -13.02 4.93
CA THR A 46 -29.31 -14.39 4.52
C THR A 46 -28.13 -15.08 3.83
N CYS A 47 -27.77 -16.27 4.31
CA CYS A 47 -26.65 -17.08 3.79
C CYS A 47 -27.01 -18.00 2.62
N LYS A 48 -28.13 -17.74 1.93
CA LYS A 48 -28.64 -18.53 0.81
C LYS A 48 -28.90 -17.62 -0.39
N GLY A 49 -28.28 -17.96 -1.51
CA GLY A 49 -28.45 -17.26 -2.78
C GLY A 49 -27.84 -18.05 -3.93
N TRP A 50 -28.08 -17.61 -5.16
CA TRP A 50 -27.58 -18.27 -6.37
C TRP A 50 -27.02 -17.25 -7.37
N PRO A 51 -26.00 -17.61 -8.16
CA PRO A 51 -25.52 -16.76 -9.23
C PRO A 51 -26.55 -16.73 -10.37
N LEU A 52 -26.80 -15.55 -10.93
CA LEU A 52 -27.70 -15.38 -12.07
C LEU A 52 -27.11 -16.02 -13.32
N LYS A 53 -27.96 -16.71 -14.11
CA LYS A 53 -27.52 -17.41 -15.34
C LYS A 53 -26.88 -16.47 -16.37
N ARG A 54 -27.44 -15.26 -16.55
CA ARG A 54 -26.97 -14.28 -17.55
C ARG A 54 -25.76 -13.46 -17.08
N ASN A 55 -25.55 -13.37 -15.77
CA ASN A 55 -24.44 -12.61 -15.19
C ASN A 55 -23.96 -13.33 -13.94
N ARG A 56 -22.99 -14.23 -14.08
CA ARG A 56 -22.42 -15.03 -12.99
C ARG A 56 -21.72 -14.19 -11.92
N ALA A 57 -21.36 -12.94 -12.24
CA ALA A 57 -20.86 -11.99 -11.28
C ALA A 57 -21.97 -11.41 -10.37
N THR A 58 -23.25 -11.72 -10.59
CA THR A 58 -24.37 -11.22 -9.78
C THR A 58 -25.12 -12.36 -9.12
N TRP A 59 -25.39 -12.21 -7.83
CA TRP A 59 -26.06 -13.19 -6.99
C TRP A 59 -27.42 -12.67 -6.53
N GLU A 60 -28.43 -13.53 -6.52
CA GLU A 60 -29.76 -13.22 -6.00
C GLU A 60 -29.96 -13.87 -4.65
N CYS A 61 -30.41 -13.07 -3.68
CA CYS A 61 -30.67 -13.51 -2.32
C CYS A 61 -32.00 -14.28 -2.22
N ALA A 62 -31.99 -15.43 -1.56
CA ALA A 62 -33.21 -16.22 -1.31
C ALA A 62 -34.18 -15.55 -0.33
N GLY A 63 -33.70 -14.69 0.57
CA GLY A 63 -34.50 -14.06 1.62
C GLY A 63 -35.20 -12.77 1.19
N CYS A 64 -34.51 -11.91 0.43
CA CYS A 64 -35.03 -10.58 0.07
C CYS A 64 -35.08 -10.33 -1.45
N ALA A 65 -34.77 -11.34 -2.28
CA ALA A 65 -34.68 -11.24 -3.75
C ALA A 65 -33.70 -10.17 -4.28
N ARG A 66 -32.92 -9.53 -3.41
CA ARG A 66 -31.96 -8.49 -3.82
C ARG A 66 -30.83 -9.12 -4.62
N GLN A 67 -30.57 -8.53 -5.78
CA GLN A 67 -29.43 -8.86 -6.62
C GLN A 67 -28.19 -8.07 -6.19
N THR A 68 -27.07 -8.75 -6.03
CA THR A 68 -25.80 -8.17 -5.57
C THR A 68 -24.68 -8.65 -6.47
N SER A 69 -23.99 -7.72 -7.12
CA SER A 69 -22.74 -8.04 -7.84
C SER A 69 -21.61 -8.38 -6.86
N VAL A 70 -20.76 -9.33 -7.21
CA VAL A 70 -19.52 -9.69 -6.48
C VAL A 70 -18.60 -8.49 -6.28
N THR A 71 -18.69 -7.46 -7.14
CA THR A 71 -17.94 -6.20 -6.98
C THR A 71 -18.67 -5.14 -6.15
N ALA A 72 -19.96 -5.32 -5.83
CA ALA A 72 -20.75 -4.32 -5.14
C ALA A 72 -20.21 -4.02 -3.74
N GLY A 73 -19.92 -2.76 -3.41
CA GLY A 73 -19.33 -2.39 -2.12
C GLY A 73 -17.83 -2.66 -1.97
N THR A 74 -17.15 -3.11 -3.03
CA THR A 74 -15.70 -3.35 -3.04
C THR A 74 -14.95 -2.19 -3.73
N VAL A 75 -13.61 -2.28 -3.82
CA VAL A 75 -12.82 -1.34 -4.64
C VAL A 75 -13.22 -1.33 -6.11
N MET A 76 -13.78 -2.43 -6.61
CA MET A 76 -14.25 -2.61 -7.98
C MET A 76 -15.71 -2.18 -8.19
N HIS A 77 -16.36 -1.65 -7.16
CA HIS A 77 -17.76 -1.23 -7.23
C HIS A 77 -18.00 -0.22 -8.36
N SER A 78 -19.09 -0.45 -9.09
CA SER A 78 -19.57 0.39 -10.20
C SER A 78 -18.49 0.68 -11.25
N SER A 79 -17.58 -0.28 -11.47
CA SER A 79 -16.60 -0.23 -12.55
C SER A 79 -17.22 -0.73 -13.85
N HIS A 80 -17.01 0.01 -14.93
CA HIS A 80 -17.30 -0.43 -16.30
C HIS A 80 -16.13 -1.17 -16.96
N LEU A 81 -15.01 -1.34 -16.25
CA LEU A 81 -13.91 -2.15 -16.75
C LEU A 81 -14.24 -3.64 -16.56
N PRO A 82 -13.93 -4.50 -17.55
CA PRO A 82 -13.99 -5.95 -17.37
C PRO A 82 -13.16 -6.39 -16.16
N LEU A 83 -13.61 -7.40 -15.42
CA LEU A 83 -12.88 -7.95 -14.29
C LEU A 83 -11.51 -8.44 -14.69
N ARG A 84 -11.36 -9.00 -15.89
CA ARG A 84 -10.05 -9.45 -16.38
C ARG A 84 -9.04 -8.30 -16.46
N ILE A 85 -9.48 -7.08 -16.78
CA ILE A 85 -8.61 -5.89 -16.77
C ILE A 85 -8.16 -5.54 -15.35
N TRP A 86 -9.05 -5.63 -14.37
CA TRP A 86 -8.70 -5.46 -12.95
C TRP A 86 -7.69 -6.48 -12.48
N PHE A 87 -7.89 -7.74 -12.82
CA PHE A 87 -7.03 -8.85 -12.46
C PHE A 87 -5.67 -8.74 -13.14
N LEU A 88 -5.63 -8.39 -14.42
CA LEU A 88 -4.37 -8.20 -15.14
C LEU A 88 -3.59 -7.01 -14.57
N ALA A 89 -4.27 -5.90 -14.23
CA ALA A 89 -3.63 -4.78 -13.56
C ALA A 89 -3.06 -5.18 -12.19
N ALA A 90 -3.83 -5.89 -11.37
CA ALA A 90 -3.40 -6.43 -10.08
C ALA A 90 -2.18 -7.36 -10.23
N HIS A 91 -2.21 -8.24 -11.22
CA HIS A 91 -1.10 -9.15 -11.53
C HIS A 91 0.16 -8.38 -11.93
N ILE A 92 0.05 -7.40 -12.82
CA ILE A 92 1.19 -6.59 -13.28
C ILE A 92 1.85 -5.87 -12.11
N ILE A 93 1.07 -5.16 -11.28
CA ILE A 93 1.65 -4.35 -10.20
C ILE A 93 2.23 -5.18 -9.06
N THR A 94 1.71 -6.39 -8.82
CA THR A 94 2.21 -7.28 -7.76
C THR A 94 3.39 -8.15 -8.22
N SER A 95 3.51 -8.44 -9.52
CA SER A 95 4.59 -9.26 -10.08
C SER A 95 5.85 -8.47 -10.45
N HIS A 96 5.70 -7.22 -10.92
CA HIS A 96 6.85 -6.38 -11.28
C HIS A 96 7.64 -6.01 -10.03
N SER A 97 8.98 -5.87 -10.14
CA SER A 97 9.87 -5.55 -9.02
C SER A 97 9.84 -4.08 -8.58
N ASN A 98 9.49 -3.18 -9.51
CA ASN A 98 9.52 -1.73 -9.32
C ASN A 98 8.12 -1.07 -9.39
N GLY A 99 7.03 -1.80 -9.57
CA GLY A 99 5.71 -1.18 -9.76
C GLY A 99 5.56 -0.61 -11.17
N MET A 100 4.55 0.25 -11.38
CA MET A 100 4.20 0.73 -12.72
C MET A 100 3.56 2.12 -12.70
N SER A 101 3.96 2.98 -13.65
CA SER A 101 3.30 4.25 -13.88
C SER A 101 1.95 4.08 -14.56
N ALA A 102 1.05 5.05 -14.42
CA ALA A 102 -0.26 4.99 -15.06
C ALA A 102 -0.19 4.98 -16.59
N LEU A 103 0.80 5.66 -17.19
CA LEU A 103 1.04 5.63 -18.63
C LEU A 103 1.51 4.25 -19.12
N GLN A 104 2.41 3.61 -18.38
CA GLN A 104 2.87 2.26 -18.69
C GLN A 104 1.71 1.25 -18.57
N LEU A 105 0.91 1.34 -17.51
CA LEU A 105 -0.24 0.46 -17.33
C LEU A 105 -1.30 0.69 -18.42
N GLN A 106 -1.55 1.94 -18.78
CA GLN A 106 -2.47 2.29 -19.86
C GLN A 106 -2.07 1.58 -21.17
N ALA A 107 -0.80 1.69 -21.55
CA ALA A 107 -0.28 1.06 -22.75
C ALA A 107 -0.36 -0.47 -22.68
N GLN A 108 0.02 -1.08 -21.55
CA GLN A 108 -0.03 -2.54 -21.39
C GLN A 108 -1.45 -3.12 -21.41
N LEU A 109 -2.43 -2.36 -20.93
CA LEU A 109 -3.84 -2.78 -20.87
C LEU A 109 -4.68 -2.30 -22.07
N GLY A 110 -4.08 -1.53 -23.01
CA GLY A 110 -4.81 -0.96 -24.14
C GLY A 110 -5.93 0.01 -23.73
N LEU A 111 -5.79 0.70 -22.59
CA LEU A 111 -6.84 1.58 -22.09
C LEU A 111 -6.86 2.91 -22.86
N GLY A 112 -8.03 3.29 -23.37
CA GLY A 112 -8.20 4.55 -24.13
C GLY A 112 -8.07 5.84 -23.32
N SER A 113 -7.88 5.76 -21.99
CA SER A 113 -7.78 6.94 -21.13
C SER A 113 -6.75 6.76 -20.02
N TYR A 114 -5.83 7.73 -19.93
CA TYR A 114 -4.91 7.87 -18.80
C TYR A 114 -5.66 7.94 -17.47
N LYS A 115 -6.78 8.69 -17.42
CA LYS A 115 -7.58 8.86 -16.20
C LYS A 115 -8.11 7.53 -15.69
N THR A 116 -8.52 6.64 -16.60
CA THR A 116 -8.97 5.28 -16.27
C THR A 116 -7.83 4.44 -15.70
N ALA A 117 -6.67 4.42 -16.34
CA ALA A 117 -5.50 3.69 -15.87
C ALA A 117 -5.00 4.21 -14.50
N TRP A 118 -4.99 5.53 -14.32
CA TRP A 118 -4.61 6.17 -13.06
C TRP A 118 -5.60 5.84 -11.95
N LEU A 119 -6.92 5.95 -12.20
CA LEU A 119 -7.95 5.63 -11.21
C LEU A 119 -7.90 4.15 -10.81
N LEU A 120 -7.70 3.25 -11.78
CA LEU A 120 -7.51 1.82 -11.55
C LEU A 120 -6.34 1.58 -10.58
N LEU A 121 -5.18 2.19 -10.83
CA LEU A 121 -4.04 2.10 -9.92
C LEU A 121 -4.32 2.67 -8.54
N GLN A 122 -4.96 3.84 -8.44
CA GLN A 122 -5.27 4.43 -7.14
C GLN A 122 -6.21 3.55 -6.31
N LYS A 123 -7.21 2.94 -6.96
CA LYS A 123 -8.11 1.98 -6.32
C LYS A 123 -7.37 0.72 -5.85
N LEU A 124 -6.49 0.15 -6.68
CA LEU A 124 -5.67 -1.00 -6.28
C LEU A 124 -4.71 -0.66 -5.14
N ARG A 125 -4.14 0.56 -5.11
CA ARG A 125 -3.30 1.02 -3.99
C ARG A 125 -4.05 1.10 -2.67
N ARG A 126 -5.35 1.38 -2.66
CA ARG A 126 -6.15 1.30 -1.42
C ARG A 126 -6.15 -0.13 -0.86
N SER A 127 -6.16 -1.14 -1.73
CA SER A 127 -6.04 -2.55 -1.36
C SER A 127 -4.64 -2.99 -0.93
N MET A 128 -3.66 -2.10 -0.92
CA MET A 128 -2.29 -2.40 -0.47
C MET A 128 -2.09 -2.20 1.03
N VAL A 129 -3.13 -1.75 1.74
CA VAL A 129 -3.14 -1.60 3.19
C VAL A 129 -4.20 -2.53 3.76
N ASN A 130 -3.77 -3.56 4.52
CA ASN A 130 -4.72 -4.36 5.28
C ASN A 130 -5.21 -3.54 6.49
N PRO A 131 -6.52 -3.28 6.65
CA PRO A 131 -7.08 -2.63 7.82
C PRO A 131 -6.74 -3.38 9.12
N ASP A 132 -6.76 -4.71 9.07
CA ASP A 132 -6.54 -5.61 10.21
C ASP A 132 -5.06 -6.00 10.38
N ARG A 133 -4.13 -5.16 9.90
CA ARG A 133 -2.69 -5.45 10.02
C ARG A 133 -2.25 -5.33 11.48
N ASN A 134 -1.53 -6.34 11.95
CA ASN A 134 -0.90 -6.27 13.27
C ASN A 134 0.15 -5.14 13.34
N PRO A 135 0.32 -4.51 14.53
CA PRO A 135 1.39 -3.57 14.78
C PRO A 135 2.79 -4.22 14.60
N LEU A 136 3.81 -3.38 14.46
CA LEU A 136 5.21 -3.78 14.51
C LEU A 136 5.59 -4.09 15.96
N LYS A 137 6.47 -5.07 16.15
CA LYS A 137 6.74 -5.63 17.47
C LYS A 137 8.23 -5.85 17.74
N ASP A 138 8.51 -6.25 18.98
CA ASP A 138 9.84 -6.63 19.48
C ASP A 138 10.83 -5.45 19.40
N LEU A 139 11.49 -5.26 18.24
CA LEU A 139 12.52 -4.26 18.00
C LEU A 139 12.20 -3.43 16.75
N VAL A 140 12.11 -2.11 16.89
CA VAL A 140 11.67 -1.21 15.82
C VAL A 140 12.61 -0.01 15.66
N GLU A 141 13.28 0.11 14.51
CA GLU A 141 13.99 1.33 14.11
C GLU A 141 13.00 2.36 13.55
N ILE A 142 13.05 3.60 14.03
CA ILE A 142 12.19 4.69 13.53
C ILE A 142 13.04 5.92 13.23
N ASP A 143 12.75 6.53 12.09
CA ASP A 143 13.36 7.79 11.68
C ASP A 143 12.43 8.50 10.68
N GLU A 144 12.76 9.74 10.36
CA GLU A 144 12.14 10.54 9.33
C GLU A 144 13.07 10.83 8.14
N THR A 145 12.45 11.11 7.00
CA THR A 145 13.14 11.66 5.85
C THR A 145 12.27 12.71 5.18
N GLU A 146 12.94 13.58 4.42
CA GLU A 146 12.28 14.47 3.48
C GLU A 146 12.37 13.89 2.06
N ILE A 147 11.27 13.98 1.31
CA ILE A 147 11.24 13.78 -0.14
C ILE A 147 11.12 15.17 -0.78
N PRO A 148 12.03 15.54 -1.71
CA PRO A 148 11.95 16.82 -2.38
C PRO A 148 10.66 16.90 -3.22
N PHE A 149 9.96 18.02 -3.10
CA PHE A 149 8.75 18.32 -3.85
C PHE A 149 8.78 19.80 -4.20
N ARG A 150 9.04 20.16 -5.46
CA ARG A 150 8.99 21.57 -5.88
C ARG A 150 7.66 21.82 -6.57
N SER A 151 6.83 22.68 -5.99
CA SER A 151 5.66 23.24 -6.67
C SER A 151 6.11 24.36 -7.62
N ARG A 152 5.29 24.66 -8.64
CA ARG A 152 5.56 25.77 -9.58
C ARG A 152 5.61 27.13 -8.87
N HIS A 153 4.98 27.25 -7.71
CA HIS A 153 4.88 28.49 -6.93
C HIS A 153 5.87 28.54 -5.76
N ASP A 154 6.71 27.51 -5.59
CA ASP A 154 7.71 27.52 -4.53
C ASP A 154 8.83 28.52 -4.89
N PRO A 155 9.25 29.40 -3.96
CA PRO A 155 10.30 30.37 -4.20
C PRO A 155 11.61 29.69 -4.63
N GLU A 156 12.32 30.30 -5.59
CA GLU A 156 13.55 29.75 -6.16
C GLU A 156 14.73 29.83 -5.19
N ASP A 157 14.81 30.94 -4.45
CA ASP A 157 15.87 31.21 -3.47
C ASP A 157 15.39 30.94 -2.04
N ARG A 158 16.18 30.13 -1.31
CA ARG A 158 15.94 29.82 0.10
C ARG A 158 16.86 30.66 0.97
N PRO A 159 16.37 31.20 2.11
CA PRO A 159 17.26 31.56 3.21
C PRO A 159 18.06 30.33 3.63
N LYS A 160 19.40 30.45 3.72
CA LYS A 160 20.26 29.42 4.30
C LYS A 160 19.95 29.31 5.81
N GLY A 161 19.34 28.21 6.22
CA GLY A 161 19.08 27.88 7.62
C GLY A 161 17.60 27.94 7.99
N GLY A 162 17.06 26.82 8.48
CA GLY A 162 15.68 26.71 8.97
C GLY A 162 14.89 25.54 8.39
N ARG A 163 13.96 24.99 9.19
CA ARG A 163 13.04 23.88 8.83
C ARG A 163 11.81 24.39 8.08
N SER A 164 12.01 25.00 6.92
CA SER A 164 10.87 25.36 6.09
C SER A 164 10.22 24.09 5.52
N PRO A 165 8.90 23.88 5.68
CA PRO A 165 8.18 22.78 5.02
C PRO A 165 7.99 23.03 3.51
N VAL A 166 8.36 24.22 3.03
CA VAL A 166 8.31 24.59 1.61
C VAL A 166 9.30 23.73 0.83
N GLY A 167 8.81 23.12 -0.25
CA GLY A 167 9.66 22.30 -1.11
C GLY A 167 9.87 20.84 -0.64
N LYS A 168 9.20 20.41 0.45
CA LYS A 168 9.49 19.15 1.14
C LYS A 168 8.22 18.40 1.54
N MET A 169 8.29 17.08 1.48
CA MET A 169 7.29 16.18 2.04
C MET A 169 7.94 15.32 3.12
N PHE A 170 7.49 15.45 4.37
CA PHE A 170 8.04 14.69 5.49
C PHE A 170 7.42 13.30 5.56
N VAL A 171 8.27 12.29 5.71
CA VAL A 171 7.86 10.90 5.80
C VAL A 171 8.54 10.28 7.01
N VAL A 172 7.77 9.70 7.91
CA VAL A 172 8.29 8.83 8.98
C VAL A 172 8.22 7.38 8.53
N CYS A 173 9.22 6.59 8.88
CA CYS A 173 9.26 5.15 8.62
C CYS A 173 9.65 4.40 9.90
N ALA A 174 8.94 3.29 10.15
CA ALA A 174 9.29 2.31 11.16
C ALA A 174 9.68 0.99 10.50
N VAL A 175 10.74 0.36 10.98
CA VAL A 175 11.26 -0.93 10.49
C VAL A 175 11.33 -1.92 11.64
N GLU A 176 10.53 -2.96 11.58
CA GLU A 176 10.63 -4.10 12.50
C GLU A 176 11.86 -4.94 12.16
N LEU A 177 12.64 -5.29 13.19
CA LEU A 177 13.83 -6.12 13.08
C LEU A 177 13.59 -7.51 13.68
N SER A 178 14.22 -8.53 13.09
CA SER A 178 14.37 -9.83 13.74
C SER A 178 15.40 -9.75 14.87
N ARG A 179 15.45 -10.80 15.70
CA ARG A 179 16.50 -10.97 16.72
C ARG A 179 17.91 -10.85 16.13
N ASP A 180 18.12 -11.37 14.93
CA ASP A 180 19.41 -11.28 14.21
C ASP A 180 19.66 -9.91 13.51
N GLY A 181 18.83 -8.89 13.79
CA GLY A 181 18.98 -7.55 13.23
C GLY A 181 18.63 -7.41 11.75
N HIS A 182 17.85 -8.33 11.18
CA HIS A 182 17.39 -8.26 9.79
C HIS A 182 16.00 -7.61 9.68
N PRO A 183 15.73 -6.85 8.61
CA PRO A 183 14.49 -6.11 8.48
C PRO A 183 13.36 -7.06 8.10
N ARG A 184 12.22 -6.91 8.75
CA ARG A 184 11.00 -7.65 8.45
C ARG A 184 10.00 -6.71 7.78
N ARG A 185 9.02 -6.26 8.56
CA ARG A 185 7.91 -5.41 8.12
C ARG A 185 8.27 -3.94 8.30
N ILE A 186 7.74 -3.08 7.44
CA ILE A 186 7.84 -1.63 7.57
C ILE A 186 6.46 -0.98 7.65
N ARG A 187 6.42 0.23 8.19
CA ARG A 187 5.30 1.17 8.16
C ARG A 187 5.83 2.54 7.76
N MET A 188 5.07 3.25 6.94
CA MET A 188 5.42 4.61 6.52
C MET A 188 4.20 5.51 6.59
N LYS A 189 4.43 6.78 6.95
CA LYS A 189 3.38 7.78 6.97
C LYS A 189 3.90 9.12 6.48
N HIS A 190 3.16 9.78 5.61
CA HIS A 190 3.36 11.20 5.33
C HIS A 190 2.88 12.01 6.54
N ILE A 191 3.76 12.84 7.08
CA ILE A 191 3.54 13.62 8.30
C ILE A 191 3.65 15.12 8.00
N PRO A 192 2.93 15.97 8.73
CA PRO A 192 3.01 17.43 8.54
C PRO A 192 4.35 18.02 8.99
N ASP A 193 4.97 17.44 10.02
CA ASP A 193 6.19 17.92 10.68
C ASP A 193 6.83 16.80 11.52
N GLY A 194 8.03 17.06 12.06
CA GLY A 194 8.75 16.19 13.00
C GLY A 194 8.51 16.53 14.48
N ALA A 195 7.33 17.06 14.84
CA ALA A 195 7.00 17.37 16.23
C ALA A 195 6.71 16.10 17.03
N SER A 196 7.01 16.12 18.34
CA SER A 196 6.81 14.95 19.22
C SER A 196 5.37 14.42 19.19
N LYS A 197 4.36 15.30 19.21
CA LYS A 197 2.94 14.89 19.07
C LYS A 197 2.69 14.09 17.79
N THR A 198 3.27 14.52 16.67
CA THR A 198 3.13 13.86 15.36
C THR A 198 3.81 12.51 15.35
N LEU A 199 5.05 12.45 15.86
CA LEU A 199 5.86 11.22 15.91
C LEU A 199 5.27 10.19 16.88
N HIS A 200 4.88 10.60 18.09
CA HIS A 200 4.24 9.72 19.07
C HIS A 200 2.90 9.19 18.56
N GLY A 201 2.12 10.02 17.85
CA GLY A 201 0.89 9.58 17.19
C GLY A 201 1.13 8.53 16.09
N PHE A 202 2.25 8.60 15.38
CA PHE A 202 2.65 7.54 14.45
C PHE A 202 3.10 6.27 15.18
N ILE A 203 3.93 6.39 16.22
CA ILE A 203 4.41 5.24 17.02
C ILE A 203 3.23 4.47 17.59
N GLY A 204 2.30 5.14 18.28
CA GLY A 204 1.13 4.51 18.88
C GLY A 204 0.17 3.84 17.88
N GLN A 205 0.22 4.20 16.59
CA GLN A 205 -0.55 3.53 15.53
C GLN A 205 0.21 2.38 14.86
N ALA A 206 1.54 2.46 14.82
CA ALA A 206 2.38 1.58 14.02
C ALA A 206 3.03 0.46 14.84
N VAL A 207 3.26 0.68 16.13
CA VAL A 207 4.08 -0.14 17.01
C VAL A 207 3.23 -0.60 18.20
N GLU A 208 3.42 -1.85 18.63
CA GLU A 208 2.70 -2.38 19.78
C GLU A 208 3.24 -1.76 21.09
N PRO A 209 2.38 -1.56 22.10
CA PRO A 209 2.84 -1.20 23.43
C PRO A 209 3.88 -2.21 23.96
N GLY A 210 4.95 -1.71 24.57
CA GLY A 210 6.03 -2.52 25.14
C GLY A 210 7.16 -2.91 24.17
N ALA A 211 7.01 -2.69 22.86
CA ALA A 211 8.11 -2.90 21.92
C ALA A 211 9.26 -1.90 22.17
N HIS A 212 10.47 -2.33 21.82
CA HIS A 212 11.68 -1.51 21.93
C HIS A 212 11.87 -0.65 20.69
N VAL A 213 11.82 0.67 20.87
CA VAL A 213 11.94 1.67 19.80
C VAL A 213 13.35 2.25 19.82
N ILE A 214 14.04 2.18 18.68
CA ILE A 214 15.34 2.80 18.47
C ILE A 214 15.16 3.97 17.51
N THR A 215 15.61 5.16 17.90
CA THR A 215 15.62 6.35 17.03
C THR A 215 16.97 7.03 17.05
N ASP A 216 17.10 8.11 16.28
CA ASP A 216 18.24 9.01 16.39
C ASP A 216 18.11 9.86 17.67
N GLY A 217 19.09 10.74 17.91
CA GLY A 217 19.09 11.66 19.05
C GLY A 217 18.10 12.82 18.91
N TRP A 218 17.06 12.72 18.09
CA TRP A 218 16.09 13.78 17.89
C TRP A 218 15.12 13.90 19.08
N LEU A 219 15.02 15.10 19.65
CA LEU A 219 14.15 15.40 20.82
C LEU A 219 12.68 15.04 20.58
N GLY A 220 12.23 15.01 19.32
CA GLY A 220 10.86 14.66 18.98
C GLY A 220 10.49 13.21 19.30
N TYR A 221 11.46 12.32 19.51
CA TYR A 221 11.21 10.92 19.87
C TYR A 221 11.33 10.63 21.37
N GLU A 222 11.74 11.60 22.18
CA GLU A 222 11.94 11.36 23.62
C GLU A 222 10.63 10.98 24.32
N ASN A 223 10.73 9.92 25.14
CA ASN A 223 9.64 9.45 26.02
C ASN A 223 8.35 9.10 25.27
N PRO A 224 8.37 8.16 24.30
CA PRO A 224 7.14 7.70 23.67
C PRO A 224 6.23 7.02 24.72
N PRO A 225 4.93 7.33 24.77
CA PRO A 225 4.09 7.02 25.95
C PRO A 225 3.98 5.55 26.36
N ALA A 226 4.13 4.61 25.41
CA ALA A 226 3.83 3.19 25.61
C ALA A 226 4.99 2.27 25.23
N ASN A 227 6.19 2.81 24.99
CA ASN A 227 7.30 2.05 24.45
C ASN A 227 8.60 2.40 25.17
N THR A 228 9.48 1.41 25.36
CA THR A 228 10.86 1.70 25.76
C THR A 228 11.59 2.34 24.59
N HIS A 229 12.41 3.35 24.86
CA HIS A 229 13.09 4.14 23.84
C HIS A 229 14.60 4.16 24.07
N GLU A 230 15.35 3.82 23.02
CA GLU A 230 16.79 4.01 22.96
C GLU A 230 17.11 5.07 21.90
N ALA A 231 17.61 6.23 22.35
CA ALA A 231 18.14 7.26 21.47
C ALA A 231 19.61 6.96 21.17
N LYS A 232 19.95 6.72 19.91
CA LYS A 232 21.34 6.53 19.50
C LYS A 232 21.90 7.84 18.96
N VAL A 233 22.68 8.52 19.79
CA VAL A 233 23.30 9.82 19.46
C VAL A 233 24.54 9.62 18.59
N VAL A 234 24.66 10.43 17.54
CA VAL A 234 25.81 10.42 16.62
C VAL A 234 27.03 11.05 17.28
N SER A 235 27.86 10.26 17.98
CA SER A 235 29.22 10.67 18.35
C SER A 235 30.22 10.21 17.28
N GLY A 236 30.46 11.05 16.26
CA GLY A 236 31.59 10.90 15.33
C GLY A 236 31.50 9.82 14.24
N LYS A 237 30.45 8.98 14.18
CA LYS A 237 30.17 8.06 13.07
C LYS A 237 28.98 8.54 12.22
N LYS A 238 29.02 8.34 10.91
CA LYS A 238 27.95 8.79 9.99
C LYS A 238 26.61 8.12 10.35
N ALA A 239 25.51 8.86 10.25
CA ALA A 239 24.15 8.44 10.65
C ALA A 239 23.73 7.03 10.15
N HIS A 240 24.27 6.57 9.01
CA HIS A 240 24.02 5.25 8.42
C HIS A 240 24.55 4.04 9.21
N ASP A 241 25.37 4.24 10.26
CA ASP A 241 25.99 3.17 11.04
C ASP A 241 25.12 2.70 12.21
N ILE A 242 24.03 3.41 12.50
CA ILE A 242 23.24 3.28 13.72
C ILE A 242 21.80 2.83 13.44
N LEU A 243 21.11 3.49 12.50
CA LEU A 243 19.76 3.17 12.02
C LEU A 243 19.84 2.65 10.58
N HIS A 244 20.62 1.59 10.41
CA HIS A 244 21.05 1.13 9.11
C HIS A 244 19.88 0.74 8.19
N TRP A 245 18.81 0.15 8.74
CA TRP A 245 17.72 -0.37 7.90
C TRP A 245 16.73 0.71 7.50
N VAL A 246 16.36 1.62 8.40
CA VAL A 246 15.45 2.73 8.03
C VAL A 246 16.08 3.65 6.97
N HIS A 247 17.40 3.95 7.07
CA HIS A 247 18.11 4.74 6.05
C HIS A 247 18.22 4.02 4.71
N ARG A 248 18.44 2.69 4.72
CA ARG A 248 18.42 1.87 3.50
C ARG A 248 17.04 1.85 2.87
N VAL A 249 16.00 1.76 3.69
CA VAL A 249 14.59 1.83 3.26
C VAL A 249 14.30 3.19 2.61
N PHE A 250 14.76 4.31 3.19
CA PHE A 250 14.61 5.63 2.59
C PHE A 250 15.35 5.79 1.26
N SER A 251 16.59 5.30 1.18
CA SER A 251 17.35 5.31 -0.07
C SER A 251 16.63 4.54 -1.18
N ASN A 252 16.07 3.37 -0.85
CA ASN A 252 15.27 2.57 -1.78
C ASN A 252 13.97 3.27 -2.18
N LEU A 253 13.26 3.89 -1.24
CA LEU A 253 12.04 4.65 -1.51
C LEU A 253 12.31 5.81 -2.48
N LYS A 254 13.34 6.62 -2.23
CA LYS A 254 13.70 7.76 -3.08
C LYS A 254 14.10 7.31 -4.49
N THR A 255 14.86 6.22 -4.59
CA THR A 255 15.28 5.63 -5.87
C THR A 255 14.07 5.11 -6.65
N TRP A 256 13.18 4.38 -5.98
CA TRP A 256 11.94 3.88 -6.56
C TRP A 256 11.02 5.02 -7.05
N ALA A 257 10.80 6.02 -6.20
CA ALA A 257 9.97 7.18 -6.51
C ALA A 257 10.47 7.95 -7.75
N LYS A 258 11.79 8.19 -7.83
CA LYS A 258 12.41 8.87 -8.97
C LYS A 258 12.40 8.01 -10.22
N GLY A 259 12.68 6.71 -10.11
CA GLY A 259 12.81 5.81 -11.25
C GLY A 259 11.47 5.46 -11.92
N VAL A 260 10.39 5.36 -11.14
CA VAL A 260 9.09 4.87 -11.64
C VAL A 260 8.12 6.01 -11.95
N PHE A 261 8.14 7.06 -11.13
CA PHE A 261 7.18 8.16 -11.21
C PHE A 261 7.80 9.51 -11.56
N HIS A 262 9.13 9.60 -11.61
CA HIS A 262 9.86 10.85 -11.85
C HIS A 262 9.52 11.97 -10.85
N GLY A 263 9.07 11.60 -9.66
CA GLY A 263 8.61 12.51 -8.62
C GLY A 263 7.24 12.11 -8.06
N LEU A 264 6.99 12.47 -6.81
CA LEU A 264 5.72 12.22 -6.12
C LEU A 264 5.04 13.54 -5.80
N ARG A 265 3.70 13.54 -5.79
CA ARG A 265 2.91 14.71 -5.41
C ARG A 265 2.37 14.55 -4.00
N LYS A 266 2.39 15.65 -3.23
CA LYS A 266 1.96 15.69 -1.82
C LYS A 266 0.57 15.08 -1.60
N CYS A 267 -0.41 15.45 -2.43
CA CYS A 267 -1.80 14.97 -2.36
C CYS A 267 -1.99 13.45 -2.54
N HIS A 268 -1.00 12.75 -3.12
CA HIS A 268 -1.08 11.32 -3.35
C HIS A 268 0.00 10.53 -2.62
N LEU A 269 0.89 11.22 -1.90
CA LEU A 269 2.11 10.62 -1.35
C LEU A 269 1.81 9.39 -0.50
N GLN A 270 0.83 9.44 0.40
CA GLN A 270 0.52 8.31 1.28
C GLN A 270 0.24 7.02 0.49
N ARG A 271 -0.55 7.09 -0.59
CA ARG A 271 -0.88 5.91 -1.41
C ARG A 271 0.34 5.31 -2.11
N TYR A 272 1.33 6.13 -2.46
CA TYR A 272 2.59 5.65 -3.00
C TYR A 272 3.49 5.05 -1.91
N LEU A 273 3.48 5.61 -0.69
CA LEU A 273 4.13 4.99 0.47
C LEU A 273 3.50 3.63 0.77
N ASP A 274 2.18 3.54 0.73
CA ASP A 274 1.44 2.29 0.95
C ASP A 274 1.81 1.23 -0.09
N GLU A 275 1.93 1.61 -1.36
CA GLU A 275 2.45 0.72 -2.41
C GLU A 275 3.87 0.25 -2.08
N PHE A 276 4.77 1.16 -1.73
CA PHE A 276 6.15 0.81 -1.39
C PHE A 276 6.21 -0.15 -0.19
N VAL A 277 5.44 0.14 0.86
CA VAL A 277 5.30 -0.69 2.07
C VAL A 277 4.75 -2.08 1.74
N PHE A 278 3.70 -2.17 0.93
CA PHE A 278 3.10 -3.44 0.52
C PHE A 278 4.13 -4.33 -0.18
N ARG A 279 4.90 -3.74 -1.09
CA ARG A 279 5.94 -4.42 -1.88
C ARG A 279 7.11 -4.85 -1.01
N TRP A 280 7.57 -3.97 -0.13
CA TRP A 280 8.62 -4.30 0.83
C TRP A 280 8.20 -5.47 1.71
N ASN A 281 7.01 -5.39 2.32
CA ASN A 281 6.52 -6.40 3.26
C ASN A 281 6.28 -7.77 2.62
N ARG A 282 6.12 -7.82 1.28
CA ARG A 282 5.90 -9.06 0.51
C ARG A 282 7.09 -9.46 -0.35
N ARG A 283 8.25 -8.82 -0.20
CA ARG A 283 9.46 -9.11 -1.00
C ARG A 283 10.01 -10.53 -0.88
N ARG A 284 9.54 -11.30 0.12
CA ARG A 284 9.83 -12.72 0.36
C ARG A 284 8.59 -13.62 0.28
N HIS A 285 7.44 -13.06 -0.09
CA HIS A 285 6.15 -13.73 -0.27
C HIS A 285 5.40 -13.16 -1.51
N MET A 286 6.10 -13.07 -2.63
CA MET A 286 5.60 -12.52 -3.90
C MET A 286 4.51 -13.40 -4.52
N ARG A 287 4.53 -14.72 -4.30
CA ARG A 287 3.50 -15.63 -4.82
C ARG A 287 2.09 -15.26 -4.34
N SER A 288 1.95 -14.87 -3.07
CA SER A 288 0.64 -14.53 -2.47
C SER A 288 0.28 -13.06 -2.61
N ALA A 289 1.14 -12.21 -3.19
CA ALA A 289 0.90 -10.78 -3.28
C ALA A 289 -0.33 -10.44 -4.13
N PHE A 290 -0.54 -11.18 -5.22
CA PHE A 290 -1.73 -11.07 -6.05
C PHE A 290 -2.99 -11.39 -5.26
N ASP A 291 -3.05 -12.57 -4.62
CA ASP A 291 -4.25 -12.99 -3.91
C ASP A 291 -4.52 -12.08 -2.71
N THR A 292 -3.48 -11.65 -2.01
CA THR A 292 -3.63 -10.72 -0.89
C THR A 292 -4.18 -9.36 -1.32
N LEU A 293 -3.74 -8.83 -2.47
CA LEU A 293 -4.22 -7.55 -2.98
C LEU A 293 -5.72 -7.61 -3.30
N LEU A 294 -6.17 -8.68 -3.97
CA LEU A 294 -7.58 -8.84 -4.30
C LEU A 294 -8.42 -9.16 -3.06
N GLY A 295 -7.92 -10.01 -2.15
CA GLY A 295 -8.58 -10.34 -0.89
C GLY A 295 -8.81 -9.11 0.01
N ILE A 296 -7.82 -8.21 0.13
CA ILE A 296 -8.04 -6.93 0.82
C ILE A 296 -9.04 -6.08 0.01
N GLY A 297 -8.94 -6.07 -1.32
CA GLY A 297 -9.79 -5.27 -2.19
C GLY A 297 -11.28 -5.59 -2.11
N VAL A 298 -11.67 -6.83 -1.81
CA VAL A 298 -13.08 -7.19 -1.61
C VAL A 298 -13.64 -6.68 -0.27
N GLY A 299 -12.78 -6.42 0.72
CA GLY A 299 -13.16 -5.85 2.01
C GLY A 299 -13.12 -4.33 2.08
N ILE A 300 -12.46 -3.66 1.12
CA ILE A 300 -12.36 -2.19 1.09
C ILE A 300 -13.51 -1.59 0.28
N GLY A 301 -14.20 -0.64 0.92
CA GLY A 301 -15.31 0.10 0.31
C GLY A 301 -14.95 0.88 -0.97
N PRO A 302 -15.96 1.33 -1.73
CA PRO A 302 -15.74 2.09 -2.95
C PRO A 302 -14.98 3.41 -2.72
N ALA A 303 -14.33 3.88 -3.77
CA ALA A 303 -13.89 5.27 -3.89
C ALA A 303 -14.13 5.75 -5.32
N THR A 304 -14.51 7.00 -5.47
CA THR A 304 -14.74 7.69 -6.73
C THR A 304 -13.50 8.46 -7.16
N TYR A 305 -13.49 8.96 -8.40
CA TYR A 305 -12.43 9.86 -8.85
C TYR A 305 -12.33 11.13 -7.99
N ARG A 306 -13.48 11.68 -7.58
CA ARG A 306 -13.53 12.87 -6.72
C ARG A 306 -12.84 12.61 -5.40
N ASP A 307 -13.04 11.44 -4.81
CA ASP A 307 -12.40 11.11 -3.53
C ASP A 307 -10.87 11.16 -3.61
N PHE A 308 -10.28 10.79 -4.76
CA PHE A 308 -8.83 10.85 -4.95
C PHE A 308 -8.31 12.25 -5.25
N VAL A 309 -9.06 13.07 -5.99
CA VAL A 309 -8.65 14.43 -6.38
C VAL A 309 -8.93 15.44 -5.26
N GLU A 310 -10.08 15.34 -4.63
CA GLU A 310 -10.53 16.16 -3.50
C GLU A 310 -9.99 15.64 -2.15
N GLN A 311 -9.36 14.46 -2.13
CA GLN A 311 -8.74 13.84 -0.94
C GLN A 311 -9.74 13.48 0.17
N ARG A 312 -10.94 12.99 -0.20
CA ARG A 312 -12.04 12.65 0.71
C ARG A 312 -12.03 11.19 1.19
N ALA A 313 -11.11 10.36 0.69
CA ALA A 313 -11.01 8.93 1.01
C ALA A 313 -9.61 8.47 1.39
#